data_AF-A0A1X7DGW8-F1
#
_entry.id   AF-A0A1X7DGW8-F1
#
_cell.length_a   1.000
_cell.length_b   1.000
_cell.length_c   1.000
_cell.angle_alpha   90.00
_cell.angle_beta   90.00
_cell.angle_gamma   90.00
#
_symmetry.space_group_name_H-M   'P 1'
#
loop_
_entity.id
_entity.type
_entity.pdbx_description
1 polymer ?
#
loop_
_entity_poly.entity_id
_entity_poly.type
_entity_poly.pdbx_seq_one_letter_code
_entity_poly.pdbx_strand_id
1 'polypeptide(L)'
;MGLNIPSALTQVLLIEDVSQIGHARRTAQQLAEQSGFDETDAGRVALVATELASNILKHAAHGQLHLRLTGNQGVELIAVDRGQGFDLDSCLVDGFSTGGTQGIGMGAISRVAQVFDVYADQRGTAMLARLYPRASASKDMRYGVSQHSLHDDPACGDAWHLVIEPGRFSVMVADGLGHGSEAERAAQAGEAVFAQDAFFDAGELFNDLHIGMNGTRGAAVAVAQYDATADSLRFTGVGNIGASLIGPGKSRGLASHPGIVGVQFRKAQPFDYAQVGGQMLILYSDGLQSRWNLADYPGLSHRHPALIAAVLHRDFCRGRDDVTVFVIALEAIDG
;
A
#
# COMPACT_ATOMS: atom_id res chain seq x y z
N MET A 1 18.86 -8.82 9.42
CA MET A 1 19.10 -8.93 7.96
C MET A 1 18.11 -7.97 7.34
N GLY A 2 18.53 -7.03 6.49
CA GLY A 2 17.60 -6.05 5.93
C GLY A 2 16.57 -6.70 5.01
N LEU A 3 15.38 -6.12 4.92
CA LEU A 3 14.35 -6.51 3.96
C LEU A 3 14.46 -5.61 2.73
N ASN A 4 14.34 -6.20 1.55
CA ASN A 4 14.36 -5.51 0.26
C ASN A 4 13.11 -5.96 -0.50
N ILE A 5 12.13 -5.07 -0.59
CA ILE A 5 10.75 -5.38 -1.00
C ILE A 5 10.46 -4.62 -2.30
N PRO A 6 10.39 -5.34 -3.43
CA PRO A 6 10.11 -4.72 -4.72
C PRO A 6 8.64 -4.37 -4.91
N SER A 7 8.38 -3.64 -5.98
CA SER A 7 7.04 -3.34 -6.47
C SER A 7 6.26 -4.62 -6.76
N ALA A 8 4.97 -4.59 -6.48
CA ALA A 8 4.07 -5.68 -6.78
C ALA A 8 2.67 -5.12 -7.04
N LEU A 9 2.15 -5.39 -8.23
CA LEU A 9 0.81 -4.97 -8.63
C LEU A 9 -0.23 -5.58 -7.69
N THR A 10 -1.24 -4.79 -7.33
CA THR A 10 -2.36 -5.28 -6.53
C THR A 10 -3.25 -6.15 -7.40
N GLN A 11 -3.42 -7.42 -7.05
CA GLN A 11 -4.37 -8.27 -7.76
C GLN A 11 -5.78 -7.93 -7.32
N VAL A 12 -6.60 -7.42 -8.24
CA VAL A 12 -7.98 -7.01 -7.98
C VAL A 12 -8.94 -8.08 -8.45
N LEU A 13 -9.81 -8.52 -7.56
CA LEU A 13 -10.90 -9.43 -7.87
C LEU A 13 -12.24 -8.71 -7.68
N LEU A 14 -13.00 -8.55 -8.75
CA LEU A 14 -14.36 -8.00 -8.69
C LEU A 14 -15.29 -8.99 -7.99
N ILE A 15 -16.17 -8.45 -7.15
CA ILE A 15 -17.15 -9.20 -6.37
C ILE A 15 -18.51 -8.53 -6.56
N GLU A 16 -19.36 -9.15 -7.37
CA GLU A 16 -20.67 -8.72 -7.85
C GLU A 16 -21.69 -9.86 -7.76
N ASP A 17 -21.23 -11.13 -7.78
CA ASP A 17 -22.07 -12.31 -7.62
C ASP A 17 -21.40 -13.46 -6.83
N VAL A 18 -22.21 -14.43 -6.42
CA VAL A 18 -21.81 -15.54 -5.53
C VAL A 18 -20.72 -16.44 -6.15
N SER A 19 -20.67 -16.58 -7.48
CA SER A 19 -19.67 -17.42 -8.15
C SER A 19 -18.25 -16.87 -7.98
N GLN A 20 -18.12 -15.55 -7.88
CA GLN A 20 -16.84 -14.86 -7.71
C GLN A 20 -16.24 -15.05 -6.32
N ILE A 21 -17.05 -15.39 -5.30
CA ILE A 21 -16.54 -15.79 -3.98
C ILE A 21 -15.66 -17.05 -4.11
N GLY A 22 -16.11 -18.03 -4.89
CA GLY A 22 -15.35 -19.26 -5.15
C GLY A 22 -14.05 -18.99 -5.90
N HIS A 23 -14.05 -18.02 -6.82
CA HIS A 23 -12.85 -17.56 -7.52
C HIS A 23 -11.87 -16.88 -6.54
N ALA A 24 -12.34 -15.89 -5.77
CA ALA A 24 -11.55 -15.19 -4.77
C ALA A 24 -10.87 -16.12 -3.77
N ARG A 25 -11.60 -17.13 -3.27
CA ARG A 25 -11.05 -18.17 -2.39
C ARG A 25 -9.87 -18.91 -3.04
N ARG A 26 -10.03 -19.40 -4.27
CA ARG A 26 -8.99 -20.17 -4.97
C ARG A 26 -7.77 -19.31 -5.28
N THR A 27 -7.99 -18.09 -5.74
CA THR A 27 -6.90 -17.16 -6.08
C THR A 27 -6.08 -16.79 -4.84
N ALA A 28 -6.75 -16.46 -3.71
CA ALA A 28 -6.05 -16.15 -2.47
C ALA A 28 -5.30 -17.36 -1.90
N GLN A 29 -5.88 -18.57 -1.99
CA GLN A 29 -5.21 -19.81 -1.59
C GLN A 29 -3.94 -20.05 -2.43
N GLN A 30 -4.06 -19.94 -3.75
CA GLN A 30 -2.94 -20.14 -4.67
C GLN A 30 -1.81 -19.13 -4.41
N LEU A 31 -2.16 -17.87 -4.15
CA LEU A 31 -1.18 -16.82 -3.80
C LEU A 31 -0.41 -17.18 -2.50
N ALA A 32 -1.11 -17.72 -1.51
CA ALA A 32 -0.50 -18.18 -0.26
C ALA A 32 0.45 -19.37 -0.48
N GLU A 33 0.02 -20.38 -1.22
CA GLU A 33 0.82 -21.57 -1.55
C GLU A 33 2.10 -21.19 -2.30
N GLN A 34 2.00 -20.28 -3.29
CA GLN A 34 3.15 -19.74 -4.02
C GLN A 34 4.13 -18.97 -3.14
N SER A 35 3.68 -18.51 -1.98
CA SER A 35 4.45 -17.75 -1.01
C SER A 35 5.00 -18.60 0.14
N GLY A 36 4.89 -19.93 0.04
CA GLY A 36 5.47 -20.87 1.00
C GLY A 36 4.55 -21.22 2.19
N PHE A 37 3.25 -20.91 2.11
CA PHE A 37 2.28 -21.40 3.09
C PHE A 37 2.08 -22.90 2.91
N ASP A 38 1.96 -23.64 4.02
CA ASP A 38 1.49 -25.02 3.96
C ASP A 38 -0.01 -25.09 3.64
N GLU A 39 -0.52 -26.29 3.35
CA GLU A 39 -1.92 -26.51 3.00
C GLU A 39 -2.91 -25.98 4.06
N THR A 40 -2.54 -26.07 5.34
CA THR A 40 -3.39 -25.62 6.45
C THR A 40 -3.45 -24.10 6.52
N ASP A 41 -2.30 -23.43 6.41
CA ASP A 41 -2.21 -21.97 6.43
C ASP A 41 -2.76 -21.35 5.14
N ALA A 42 -2.57 -21.97 3.99
CA ALA A 42 -3.22 -21.57 2.74
C ALA A 42 -4.76 -21.70 2.84
N GLY A 43 -5.25 -22.75 3.50
CA GLY A 43 -6.67 -22.92 3.81
C GLY A 43 -7.23 -21.80 4.71
N ARG A 44 -6.42 -21.25 5.63
CA ARG A 44 -6.81 -20.07 6.44
C ARG A 44 -6.97 -18.82 5.59
N VAL A 45 -6.05 -18.58 4.65
CA VAL A 45 -6.13 -17.46 3.69
C VAL A 45 -7.40 -17.59 2.85
N ALA A 46 -7.68 -18.80 2.34
CA ALA A 46 -8.89 -19.11 1.58
C ALA A 46 -10.19 -18.83 2.37
N LEU A 47 -10.23 -19.21 3.65
CA LEU A 47 -11.35 -18.93 4.54
C LEU A 47 -11.58 -17.42 4.69
N VAL A 48 -10.52 -16.66 4.98
CA VAL A 48 -10.59 -15.19 5.13
C VAL A 48 -11.08 -14.54 3.84
N ALA A 49 -10.56 -14.94 2.67
CA ALA A 49 -11.03 -14.46 1.38
C ALA A 49 -12.52 -14.71 1.16
N THR A 50 -13.01 -15.89 1.57
CA THR A 50 -14.43 -16.27 1.45
C THR A 50 -15.32 -15.36 2.29
N GLU A 51 -14.94 -15.09 3.54
CA GLU A 51 -15.70 -14.22 4.45
C GLU A 51 -15.67 -12.76 3.99
N LEU A 52 -14.50 -12.25 3.59
CA LEU A 52 -14.35 -10.89 3.04
C LEU A 52 -15.21 -10.68 1.78
N ALA A 53 -15.11 -11.58 0.81
CA ALA A 53 -15.92 -11.51 -0.42
C ALA A 53 -17.42 -11.66 -0.14
N SER A 54 -17.80 -12.54 0.80
CA SER A 54 -19.21 -12.68 1.22
C SER A 54 -19.75 -11.41 1.88
N ASN A 55 -18.94 -10.72 2.69
CA ASN A 55 -19.33 -9.47 3.33
C ASN A 55 -19.60 -8.37 2.29
N ILE A 56 -18.77 -8.27 1.24
CA ILE A 56 -19.00 -7.32 0.14
C ILE A 56 -20.39 -7.51 -0.46
N LEU A 57 -20.75 -8.73 -0.89
CA LEU A 57 -22.05 -8.97 -1.52
C LEU A 57 -23.23 -8.72 -0.56
N LYS A 58 -23.10 -9.16 0.69
CA LYS A 58 -24.17 -9.04 1.69
C LYS A 58 -24.46 -7.59 2.07
N HIS A 59 -23.45 -6.72 2.08
CA HIS A 59 -23.55 -5.38 2.67
C HIS A 59 -23.43 -4.24 1.68
N ALA A 60 -22.80 -4.45 0.52
CA ALA A 60 -22.60 -3.42 -0.50
C ALA A 60 -23.11 -3.81 -1.89
N ALA A 61 -23.62 -5.03 -2.06
CA ALA A 61 -24.01 -5.65 -3.34
C ALA A 61 -22.85 -5.88 -4.33
N HIS A 62 -21.88 -4.96 -4.41
CA HIS A 62 -20.67 -5.12 -5.20
C HIS A 62 -19.47 -4.44 -4.53
N GLY A 63 -18.27 -4.85 -4.94
CA GLY A 63 -17.00 -4.32 -4.46
C GLY A 63 -15.81 -5.07 -5.02
N GLN A 64 -14.68 -4.96 -4.34
CA GLN A 64 -13.42 -5.53 -4.80
C GLN A 64 -12.69 -6.21 -3.64
N LEU A 65 -12.05 -7.33 -3.93
CA LEU A 65 -11.05 -7.94 -3.05
C LEU A 65 -9.67 -7.71 -3.65
N HIS A 66 -8.83 -6.97 -2.94
CA HIS A 66 -7.44 -6.70 -3.29
C HIS A 66 -6.54 -7.74 -2.61
N LEU A 67 -5.62 -8.34 -3.36
CA LEU A 67 -4.68 -9.34 -2.87
C LEU A 67 -3.24 -8.88 -3.16
N ARG A 68 -2.35 -9.04 -2.17
CA ARG A 68 -0.92 -8.68 -2.28
C ARG A 68 -0.05 -9.55 -1.37
N LEU A 69 1.23 -9.67 -1.71
CA LEU A 69 2.26 -10.17 -0.79
C LEU A 69 2.92 -9.03 -0.01
N THR A 70 3.12 -9.19 1.29
CA THR A 70 3.68 -8.15 2.17
C THR A 70 5.21 -8.05 2.12
N GLY A 71 5.88 -8.74 1.19
CA GLY A 71 7.35 -8.76 1.09
C GLY A 71 8.09 -9.54 2.19
N ASN A 72 7.40 -9.92 3.26
CA ASN A 72 7.95 -10.72 4.37
C ASN A 72 7.14 -12.00 4.62
N GLN A 73 6.79 -12.71 3.55
CA GLN A 73 5.98 -13.95 3.55
C GLN A 73 4.54 -13.78 4.06
N GLY A 74 4.02 -12.55 4.18
CA GLY A 74 2.61 -12.35 4.50
C GLY A 74 1.74 -12.26 3.23
N VAL A 75 0.49 -12.68 3.37
CA VAL A 75 -0.57 -12.42 2.38
C VAL A 75 -1.51 -11.38 2.96
N GLU A 76 -1.72 -10.31 2.19
CA GLU A 76 -2.66 -9.23 2.49
C GLU A 76 -3.92 -9.38 1.64
N LEU A 77 -5.07 -9.23 2.30
CA LEU A 77 -6.38 -9.17 1.68
C LEU A 77 -7.07 -7.89 2.14
N ILE A 78 -7.54 -7.08 1.20
CA ILE A 78 -8.33 -5.89 1.52
C ILE A 78 -9.64 -5.96 0.74
N ALA A 79 -10.75 -6.11 1.48
CA ALA A 79 -12.08 -5.93 0.90
C ALA A 79 -12.40 -4.44 0.86
N VAL A 80 -12.80 -3.93 -0.30
CA VAL A 80 -13.13 -2.52 -0.52
C VAL A 80 -14.47 -2.42 -1.22
N ASP A 81 -15.38 -1.63 -0.65
CA ASP A 81 -16.68 -1.33 -1.25
C ASP A 81 -17.04 0.15 -1.13
N ARG A 82 -18.09 0.53 -1.87
CA ARG A 82 -18.74 1.85 -1.83
C ARG A 82 -20.20 1.76 -1.35
N GLY A 83 -20.48 0.80 -0.47
CA GLY A 83 -21.79 0.64 0.14
C GLY A 83 -22.10 1.75 1.15
N GLN A 84 -23.18 1.57 1.92
CA GLN A 84 -23.62 2.56 2.92
C GLN A 84 -22.67 2.70 4.14
N GLY A 85 -21.64 1.84 4.24
CA GLY A 85 -20.81 1.69 5.44
C GLY A 85 -21.61 1.20 6.66
N PHE A 86 -20.99 1.23 7.84
CA PHE A 86 -21.64 0.92 9.11
C PHE A 86 -20.88 1.56 10.27
N ASP A 87 -21.56 1.74 11.40
CA ASP A 87 -20.94 2.22 12.64
C ASP A 87 -20.27 1.05 13.38
N LEU A 88 -18.94 1.07 13.40
CA LEU A 88 -18.11 0.06 14.05
C LEU A 88 -18.33 0.03 15.57
N ASP A 89 -18.53 1.19 16.21
CA ASP A 89 -18.66 1.26 17.67
C ASP A 89 -20.00 0.66 18.12
N SER A 90 -21.08 0.95 17.39
CA SER A 90 -22.38 0.31 17.60
C SER A 90 -22.30 -1.21 17.38
N CYS A 91 -21.56 -1.67 16.37
CA CYS A 91 -21.36 -3.11 16.16
C CYS A 91 -20.61 -3.78 17.32
N LEU A 92 -19.60 -3.14 17.93
CA LEU A 92 -18.86 -3.73 19.04
C LEU A 92 -19.66 -3.79 20.35
N VAL A 93 -20.53 -2.80 20.60
CA VAL A 93 -21.36 -2.71 21.83
C VAL A 93 -22.48 -3.76 21.86
N ASP A 94 -23.06 -4.10 20.71
CA ASP A 94 -24.15 -5.10 20.60
C ASP A 94 -23.71 -6.56 20.83
N GLY A 95 -22.49 -6.77 21.34
CA GLY A 95 -22.02 -8.09 21.74
C GLY A 95 -21.74 -8.97 20.54
N PHE A 96 -20.67 -8.67 19.81
CA PHE A 96 -20.06 -9.59 18.85
C PHE A 96 -19.47 -10.83 19.56
N SER A 97 -20.35 -11.72 20.02
CA SER A 97 -20.21 -13.17 20.13
C SER A 97 -21.29 -13.74 21.06
N THR A 98 -22.43 -14.15 20.52
CA THR A 98 -22.99 -15.52 20.60
C THR A 98 -24.40 -15.57 20.01
N GLY A 99 -24.53 -16.06 18.77
CA GLY A 99 -25.80 -16.54 18.20
C GLY A 99 -26.59 -15.55 17.33
N GLY A 100 -26.35 -15.55 16.01
CA GLY A 100 -27.26 -14.94 15.02
C GLY A 100 -26.57 -14.15 13.92
N THR A 101 -26.07 -14.86 12.90
CA THR A 101 -25.74 -14.49 11.49
C THR A 101 -25.03 -13.18 11.09
N GLN A 102 -25.01 -12.09 11.87
CA GLN A 102 -24.37 -10.81 11.50
C GLN A 102 -22.97 -10.58 12.11
N GLY A 103 -22.50 -11.44 13.02
CA GLY A 103 -21.17 -11.31 13.65
C GLY A 103 -20.18 -12.46 13.43
N ILE A 104 -20.57 -13.48 12.66
CA ILE A 104 -19.76 -14.70 12.50
C ILE A 104 -18.57 -14.44 11.57
N GLY A 105 -18.78 -13.72 10.46
CA GLY A 105 -17.75 -13.52 9.43
C GLY A 105 -16.58 -12.67 9.91
N MET A 106 -16.84 -11.46 10.43
CA MET A 106 -15.78 -10.60 10.97
C MET A 106 -15.11 -11.20 12.21
N GLY A 107 -15.88 -11.84 13.09
CA GLY A 107 -15.31 -12.56 14.24
C GLY A 107 -14.46 -13.77 13.82
N ALA A 108 -14.81 -14.45 12.72
CA ALA A 108 -14.00 -15.53 12.17
C ALA A 108 -12.69 -14.99 11.60
N ILE A 109 -12.74 -13.89 10.83
CA ILE A 109 -11.54 -13.24 10.31
C ILE A 109 -10.63 -12.78 11.45
N SER A 110 -11.15 -12.10 12.47
CA SER A 110 -10.33 -11.59 13.58
C SER A 110 -9.68 -12.70 14.42
N ARG A 111 -10.30 -13.89 14.50
CA ARG A 111 -9.70 -15.07 15.15
C ARG A 111 -8.64 -15.77 14.30
N VAL A 112 -8.72 -15.63 12.99
CA VAL A 112 -7.88 -16.39 12.04
C VAL A 112 -6.73 -15.55 11.51
N ALA A 113 -6.93 -14.25 11.25
CA ALA A 113 -5.92 -13.34 10.75
C ALA A 113 -4.99 -12.86 11.89
N GLN A 114 -3.72 -12.64 11.57
CA GLN A 114 -2.76 -12.06 12.51
C GLN A 114 -2.90 -10.54 12.60
N VAL A 115 -3.33 -9.90 11.51
CA VAL A 115 -3.71 -8.48 11.48
C VAL A 115 -5.12 -8.41 10.94
N PHE A 116 -6.00 -7.71 11.64
CA PHE A 116 -7.34 -7.38 11.18
C PHE A 116 -7.65 -5.94 11.61
N ASP A 117 -8.07 -5.12 10.65
CA ASP A 117 -8.52 -3.75 10.92
C ASP A 117 -9.63 -3.40 9.94
N VAL A 118 -10.49 -2.46 10.33
CA VAL A 118 -11.64 -2.04 9.52
C VAL A 118 -11.78 -0.53 9.58
N TYR A 119 -12.08 0.06 8.43
CA TYR A 119 -12.57 1.42 8.31
C TYR A 119 -13.88 1.42 7.54
N ALA A 120 -14.89 2.07 8.08
CA ALA A 120 -16.18 2.24 7.43
C ALA A 120 -16.69 3.66 7.67
N ASP A 121 -17.21 4.28 6.62
CA ASP A 121 -17.97 5.53 6.71
C ASP A 121 -19.06 5.55 5.64
N GLN A 122 -19.74 6.69 5.49
CA GLN A 122 -20.82 6.86 4.51
C GLN A 122 -20.37 6.68 3.04
N ARG A 123 -19.05 6.61 2.77
CA ARG A 123 -18.48 6.40 1.43
C ARG A 123 -18.23 4.92 1.13
N GLY A 124 -18.37 4.06 2.13
CA GLY A 124 -18.24 2.59 2.04
C GLY A 124 -17.25 2.02 3.04
N THR A 125 -16.93 0.74 2.88
CA THR A 125 -16.07 0.00 3.81
C THR A 125 -14.72 -0.40 3.18
N ALA A 126 -13.68 -0.44 4.00
CA ALA A 126 -12.43 -1.15 3.74
C ALA A 126 -12.11 -2.07 4.93
N MET A 127 -11.90 -3.37 4.68
CA MET A 127 -11.52 -4.36 5.69
C MET A 127 -10.19 -5.00 5.32
N LEU A 128 -9.20 -4.89 6.20
CA LEU A 128 -7.86 -5.45 6.05
C LEU A 128 -7.77 -6.76 6.82
N ALA A 129 -7.18 -7.78 6.18
CA ALA A 129 -6.63 -8.94 6.86
C ALA A 129 -5.21 -9.22 6.36
N ARG A 130 -4.27 -9.49 7.28
CA ARG A 130 -2.97 -10.08 6.93
C ARG A 130 -2.76 -11.39 7.65
N LEU A 131 -2.25 -12.34 6.89
CA LEU A 131 -1.90 -13.66 7.37
C LEU A 131 -0.43 -13.95 7.09
N TYR A 132 0.19 -14.67 8.02
CA TYR A 132 1.56 -15.16 7.92
C TYR A 132 1.58 -16.68 8.16
N PRO A 133 2.54 -17.42 7.59
CA PRO A 133 2.75 -18.83 7.93
C PRO A 133 3.01 -18.95 9.43
N ARG A 134 2.38 -19.92 10.10
CA ARG A 134 2.53 -20.13 11.56
C ARG A 134 3.95 -20.50 11.96
N ALA A 135 4.67 -21.16 11.07
CA ALA A 135 6.07 -21.51 11.26
C ALA A 135 7.01 -20.31 11.07
N SER A 136 6.52 -19.19 10.51
CA SER A 136 7.35 -18.00 10.28
C SER A 136 7.44 -17.12 11.54
N ALA A 137 8.60 -16.51 11.74
CA ALA A 137 8.81 -15.44 12.72
C ALA A 137 8.43 -14.04 12.16
N SER A 138 7.87 -13.97 10.95
CA SER A 138 7.45 -12.71 10.31
C SER A 138 6.50 -11.93 11.20
N LYS A 139 6.82 -10.65 11.42
CA LYS A 139 5.95 -9.70 12.10
C LYS A 139 5.26 -8.80 11.08
N ASP A 140 4.13 -8.23 11.49
CA ASP A 140 3.49 -7.21 10.70
C ASP A 140 4.37 -5.96 10.60
N MET A 141 4.49 -5.43 9.38
CA MET A 141 5.17 -4.17 9.12
C MET A 141 4.11 -3.12 8.80
N ARG A 142 4.10 -2.03 9.54
CA ARG A 142 3.10 -0.96 9.43
C ARG A 142 3.34 -0.06 8.21
N TYR A 143 3.24 -0.67 7.03
CA TYR A 143 3.20 -0.02 5.73
C TYR A 143 2.03 -0.57 4.91
N GLY A 144 1.65 0.11 3.85
CA GLY A 144 0.50 -0.19 3.03
C GLY A 144 0.71 0.30 1.61
N VAL A 145 0.31 -0.50 0.63
CA VAL A 145 0.40 -0.10 -0.77
C VAL A 145 -0.87 -0.49 -1.51
N SER A 146 -1.38 0.44 -2.32
CA SER A 146 -2.41 0.20 -3.33
C SER A 146 -1.82 0.67 -4.66
N GLN A 147 -1.39 -0.30 -5.48
CA GLN A 147 -0.81 -0.09 -6.81
C GLN A 147 -1.72 -0.76 -7.84
N HIS A 148 -2.32 0.03 -8.73
CA HIS A 148 -3.25 -0.43 -9.75
C HIS A 148 -2.83 0.12 -11.11
N SER A 149 -2.92 -0.72 -12.13
CA SER A 149 -2.69 -0.32 -13.50
C SER A 149 -3.95 0.27 -14.12
N LEU A 150 -3.75 1.11 -15.14
CA LEU A 150 -4.83 1.69 -15.93
C LEU A 150 -5.61 0.58 -16.65
N HIS A 151 -6.91 0.49 -16.38
CA HIS A 151 -7.82 -0.48 -17.02
C HIS A 151 -7.36 -1.95 -16.88
N ASP A 152 -6.76 -2.31 -15.75
CA ASP A 152 -6.25 -3.65 -15.48
C ASP A 152 -5.19 -4.12 -16.51
N ASP A 153 -4.44 -3.17 -17.09
CA ASP A 153 -3.30 -3.47 -17.97
C ASP A 153 -2.29 -4.35 -17.19
N PRO A 154 -1.77 -5.45 -17.77
CA PRO A 154 -0.75 -6.25 -17.11
C PRO A 154 0.53 -5.46 -16.81
N ALA A 155 0.79 -4.34 -17.50
CA ALA A 155 1.91 -3.45 -17.22
C ALA A 155 1.44 -2.20 -16.47
N CYS A 156 2.11 -1.88 -15.36
CA CYS A 156 1.86 -0.67 -14.59
C CYS A 156 3.03 0.31 -14.77
N GLY A 157 2.73 1.54 -15.22
CA GLY A 157 3.71 2.61 -15.38
C GLY A 157 4.32 3.10 -14.07
N ASP A 158 3.68 2.82 -12.94
CA ASP A 158 4.21 3.12 -11.62
C ASP A 158 5.08 1.98 -11.06
N ALA A 159 6.05 2.33 -10.22
CA ALA A 159 6.78 1.39 -9.36
C ALA A 159 7.00 1.97 -7.96
N TRP A 160 7.19 1.10 -6.99
CA TRP A 160 7.63 1.47 -5.63
C TRP A 160 8.63 0.44 -5.12
N HIS A 161 9.48 0.82 -4.18
CA HIS A 161 10.43 -0.12 -3.61
C HIS A 161 10.74 0.29 -2.17
N LEU A 162 10.77 -0.69 -1.25
CA LEU A 162 11.00 -0.46 0.16
C LEU A 162 12.18 -1.29 0.65
N VAL A 163 13.21 -0.62 1.17
CA VAL A 163 14.34 -1.26 1.85
C VAL A 163 14.27 -0.91 3.34
N ILE A 164 14.32 -1.93 4.20
CA ILE A 164 14.25 -1.79 5.65
C ILE A 164 15.52 -2.38 6.26
N GLU A 165 16.17 -1.60 7.11
CA GLU A 165 17.25 -2.03 7.99
C GLU A 165 16.84 -1.77 9.45
N PRO A 166 17.49 -2.39 10.45
CA PRO A 166 17.16 -2.12 11.84
C PRO A 166 17.18 -0.61 12.16
N GLY A 167 16.02 -0.06 12.56
CA GLY A 167 15.88 1.35 12.94
C GLY A 167 15.83 2.36 11.79
N ARG A 168 15.83 1.94 10.52
CA ARG A 168 15.74 2.85 9.38
C ARG A 168 15.08 2.21 8.16
N PHE A 169 14.50 3.02 7.29
CA PHE A 169 14.01 2.53 6.00
C PHE A 169 14.26 3.55 4.89
N SER A 170 14.27 3.08 3.65
CA SER A 170 14.26 3.92 2.47
C SER A 170 13.19 3.43 1.52
N VAL A 171 12.36 4.35 1.02
CA VAL A 171 11.31 4.05 0.05
C VAL A 171 11.46 4.92 -1.18
N MET A 172 11.25 4.31 -2.35
CA MET A 172 11.10 4.99 -3.62
C MET A 172 9.67 4.80 -4.15
N VAL A 173 9.11 5.83 -4.77
CA VAL A 173 7.95 5.73 -5.69
C VAL A 173 8.33 6.42 -6.99
N ALA A 174 8.02 5.78 -8.11
CA ALA A 174 8.27 6.25 -9.46
C ALA A 174 7.01 6.14 -10.32
N ASP A 175 6.82 7.08 -11.23
CA ASP A 175 5.72 7.18 -12.19
C ASP A 175 6.36 7.39 -13.57
N GLY A 176 6.44 6.31 -14.34
CA GLY A 176 7.05 6.28 -15.66
C GLY A 176 6.24 7.06 -16.68
N LEU A 177 6.90 7.77 -17.60
CA LEU A 177 6.16 8.66 -18.52
C LEU A 177 5.18 7.91 -19.43
N GLY A 178 3.89 8.25 -19.28
CA GLY A 178 2.78 7.64 -20.01
C GLY A 178 2.29 6.38 -19.29
N HIS A 179 1.77 5.41 -20.03
CA HIS A 179 1.28 4.15 -19.45
C HIS A 179 1.77 2.94 -20.26
N GLY A 180 1.53 1.74 -19.71
CA GLY A 180 1.88 0.46 -20.31
C GLY A 180 3.37 0.11 -20.22
N SER A 181 3.79 -0.90 -20.99
CA SER A 181 5.11 -1.54 -20.82
C SER A 181 6.32 -0.63 -20.92
N GLU A 182 6.27 0.45 -21.71
CA GLU A 182 7.40 1.39 -21.82
C GLU A 182 7.50 2.35 -20.63
N ALA A 183 6.38 2.67 -20.00
CA ALA A 183 6.35 3.42 -18.74
C ALA A 183 6.83 2.50 -17.60
N GLU A 184 6.30 1.27 -17.55
CA GLU A 184 6.72 0.24 -16.59
C GLU A 184 8.23 -0.01 -16.65
N ARG A 185 8.78 -0.17 -17.86
CA ARG A 185 10.23 -0.35 -18.07
C ARG A 185 11.04 0.83 -17.53
N ALA A 186 10.54 2.06 -17.63
CA ALA A 186 11.21 3.23 -17.09
C ALA A 186 11.20 3.23 -15.55
N ALA A 187 10.04 2.96 -14.94
CA ALA A 187 9.89 2.90 -13.49
C ALA A 187 10.71 1.75 -12.87
N GLN A 188 10.67 0.56 -13.48
CA GLN A 188 11.45 -0.61 -13.06
C GLN A 188 12.97 -0.41 -13.21
N ALA A 189 13.43 0.36 -14.21
CA ALA A 189 14.85 0.70 -14.33
C ALA A 189 15.33 1.55 -13.13
N GLY A 190 14.52 2.51 -12.68
CA GLY A 190 14.79 3.27 -11.46
C GLY A 190 14.75 2.38 -10.21
N GLU A 191 13.76 1.49 -10.14
CA GLU A 191 13.63 0.52 -9.04
C GLU A 191 14.88 -0.36 -8.91
N ALA A 192 15.39 -0.90 -10.01
CA ALA A 192 16.56 -1.76 -10.03
C ALA A 192 17.83 -1.05 -9.53
N VAL A 193 17.97 0.25 -9.79
CA VAL A 193 19.06 1.08 -9.28
C VAL A 193 18.89 1.34 -7.79
N PHE A 194 17.69 1.77 -7.38
CA PHE A 194 17.37 2.03 -5.98
C PHE A 194 17.59 0.81 -5.09
N ALA A 195 17.21 -0.38 -5.55
CA ALA A 195 17.33 -1.63 -4.81
C ALA A 195 18.79 -2.00 -4.45
N GLN A 196 19.78 -1.46 -5.16
CA GLN A 196 21.19 -1.75 -4.94
C GLN A 196 21.79 -0.95 -3.79
N ASP A 197 21.44 0.33 -3.65
CA ASP A 197 21.99 1.22 -2.61
C ASP A 197 20.96 2.26 -2.14
N ALA A 198 19.85 1.76 -1.57
CA ALA A 198 18.70 2.58 -1.18
C ALA A 198 19.00 3.64 -0.10
N PHE A 199 20.10 3.49 0.65
CA PHE A 199 20.49 4.36 1.76
C PHE A 199 21.63 5.32 1.42
N PHE A 200 22.07 5.35 0.16
CA PHE A 200 23.10 6.26 -0.31
C PHE A 200 22.67 7.74 -0.22
N ASP A 201 23.62 8.67 -0.33
CA ASP A 201 23.26 10.09 -0.30
C ASP A 201 22.26 10.41 -1.40
N ALA A 202 21.20 11.15 -1.06
CA ALA A 202 20.09 11.38 -1.96
C ALA A 202 20.50 12.11 -3.26
N GLY A 203 21.52 12.98 -3.22
CA GLY A 203 22.01 13.66 -4.41
C GLY A 203 22.70 12.70 -5.37
N GLU A 204 23.53 11.81 -4.83
CA GLU A 204 24.25 10.79 -5.61
C GLU A 204 23.29 9.70 -6.11
N LEU A 205 22.36 9.23 -5.26
CA LEU A 205 21.31 8.29 -5.64
C LEU A 205 20.47 8.80 -6.81
N PHE A 206 20.08 10.09 -6.83
CA PHE A 206 19.34 10.64 -7.98
C PHE A 206 20.17 10.77 -9.25
N ASN A 207 21.49 10.93 -9.13
CA ASN A 207 22.39 10.87 -10.29
C ASN A 207 22.48 9.44 -10.83
N ASP A 208 22.57 8.44 -9.95
CA ASP A 208 22.60 7.04 -10.36
C ASP A 208 21.28 6.59 -10.95
N LEU A 209 20.14 6.99 -10.36
CA LEU A 209 18.82 6.81 -10.93
C LEU A 209 18.75 7.44 -12.33
N HIS A 210 19.24 8.68 -12.50
CA HIS A 210 19.25 9.34 -13.79
C HIS A 210 20.04 8.55 -14.83
N ILE A 211 21.23 8.08 -14.48
CA ILE A 211 22.09 7.28 -15.36
C ILE A 211 21.45 5.94 -15.69
N GLY A 212 20.95 5.21 -14.70
CA GLY A 212 20.36 3.88 -14.88
C GLY A 212 19.03 3.90 -15.63
N MET A 213 18.31 5.03 -15.60
CA MET A 213 17.08 5.23 -16.36
C MET A 213 17.31 5.81 -17.76
N ASN A 214 18.55 6.14 -18.15
CA ASN A 214 18.84 6.67 -19.48
C ASN A 214 18.44 5.67 -20.59
N GLY A 215 17.82 6.17 -21.66
CA GLY A 215 17.30 5.33 -22.75
C GLY A 215 15.94 4.68 -22.46
N THR A 216 15.32 5.02 -21.34
CA THR A 216 13.89 4.76 -21.07
C THR A 216 13.05 6.00 -21.40
N ARG A 217 11.75 5.97 -21.10
CA ARG A 217 10.90 7.19 -21.14
C ARG A 217 11.18 8.16 -19.99
N GLY A 218 11.94 7.72 -18.98
CA GLY A 218 12.10 8.41 -17.71
C GLY A 218 10.87 8.34 -16.83
N ALA A 219 10.98 8.91 -15.63
CA ALA A 219 9.92 8.90 -14.62
C ALA A 219 9.96 10.17 -13.76
N ALA A 220 8.82 10.52 -13.18
CA ALA A 220 8.83 11.24 -11.91
C ALA A 220 9.21 10.28 -10.79
N VAL A 221 10.08 10.70 -9.86
CA VAL A 221 10.61 9.84 -8.80
C VAL A 221 10.67 10.62 -7.50
N ALA A 222 10.25 9.99 -6.41
CA ALA A 222 10.50 10.45 -5.06
C ALA A 222 11.17 9.37 -4.22
N VAL A 223 12.13 9.77 -3.39
CA VAL A 223 12.81 8.93 -2.41
C VAL A 223 12.65 9.55 -1.03
N ALA A 224 12.32 8.72 -0.04
CA ALA A 224 12.22 9.11 1.36
C ALA A 224 13.04 8.13 2.23
N GLN A 225 14.03 8.66 2.95
CA GLN A 225 14.94 7.93 3.83
C GLN A 225 14.66 8.34 5.28
N TYR A 226 14.20 7.40 6.10
CA TYR A 226 13.89 7.61 7.50
C TYR A 226 14.94 6.96 8.40
N ASP A 227 15.37 7.66 9.43
CA ASP A 227 16.25 7.17 10.49
C ASP A 227 15.60 7.43 11.86
N ALA A 228 15.28 6.35 12.57
CA ALA A 228 14.62 6.43 13.88
C ALA A 228 15.56 6.89 15.01
N THR A 229 16.87 6.68 14.87
CA THR A 229 17.86 7.11 15.87
C THR A 229 18.04 8.62 15.80
N ALA A 230 18.12 9.17 14.57
CA ALA A 230 18.18 10.60 14.34
C ALA A 230 16.81 11.30 14.43
N ASP A 231 15.71 10.52 14.48
CA ASP A 231 14.33 10.99 14.39
C ASP A 231 14.15 11.98 13.22
N SER A 232 14.54 11.52 12.03
CA SER A 232 14.59 12.37 10.84
C SER A 232 14.16 11.63 9.58
N LEU A 233 13.51 12.37 8.68
CA LEU A 233 13.19 11.95 7.33
C LEU A 233 13.89 12.87 6.34
N ARG A 234 14.70 12.31 5.46
CA ARG A 234 15.23 12.99 4.28
C ARG A 234 14.38 12.65 3.07
N PHE A 235 13.85 13.67 2.40
CA PHE A 235 13.01 13.50 1.22
C PHE A 235 13.61 14.23 0.02
N THR A 236 13.62 13.58 -1.13
CA THR A 236 14.02 14.16 -2.42
C THR A 236 13.03 13.73 -3.48
N GLY A 237 12.48 14.69 -4.23
CA GLY A 237 11.52 14.42 -5.28
C GLY A 237 11.82 15.20 -6.56
N VAL A 238 11.70 14.54 -7.70
CA VAL A 238 11.77 15.09 -9.05
C VAL A 238 10.52 14.68 -9.82
N GLY A 239 9.75 15.66 -10.29
CA GLY A 239 8.47 15.44 -10.99
C GLY A 239 7.26 15.66 -10.08
N ASN A 240 6.21 14.87 -10.33
CA ASN A 240 4.85 15.04 -9.80
C ASN A 240 4.45 14.00 -8.73
N ILE A 241 5.37 13.14 -8.25
CA ILE A 241 5.09 12.27 -7.11
C ILE A 241 4.74 13.14 -5.89
N GLY A 242 3.51 12.95 -5.40
CA GLY A 242 2.99 13.61 -4.23
C GLY A 242 3.51 12.96 -2.95
N ALA A 243 3.78 13.78 -1.94
CA ALA A 243 4.32 13.33 -0.67
C ALA A 243 3.76 14.17 0.48
N SER A 244 3.36 13.52 1.57
CA SER A 244 2.81 14.18 2.75
C SER A 244 3.21 13.47 4.04
N LEU A 245 3.60 14.27 5.04
CA LEU A 245 3.74 13.85 6.43
C LEU A 245 2.45 14.17 7.19
N ILE A 246 1.86 13.13 7.79
CA ILE A 246 0.64 13.22 8.58
C ILE A 246 1.01 13.02 10.04
N GLY A 247 0.79 14.05 10.86
CA GLY A 247 0.92 13.99 12.31
C GLY A 247 -0.41 14.30 13.01
N PRO A 248 -0.41 14.34 14.36
CA PRO A 248 -1.60 14.68 15.13
C PRO A 248 -2.16 16.06 14.73
N GLY A 249 -3.31 16.08 14.07
CA GLY A 249 -4.01 17.30 13.64
C GLY A 249 -3.27 18.16 12.61
N LYS A 250 -2.18 17.67 12.01
CA LYS A 250 -1.36 18.42 11.04
C LYS A 250 -1.01 17.56 9.83
N SER A 251 -1.10 18.15 8.64
CA SER A 251 -0.56 17.59 7.40
C SER A 251 0.48 18.56 6.85
N ARG A 252 1.61 18.01 6.38
CA ARG A 252 2.69 18.77 5.74
C ARG A 252 3.04 18.10 4.41
N GLY A 253 2.77 18.78 3.30
CA GLY A 253 3.26 18.36 1.99
C GLY A 253 4.78 18.46 1.91
N LEU A 254 5.42 17.50 1.23
CA LEU A 254 6.87 17.50 0.96
C LEU A 254 7.10 17.94 -0.49
N ALA A 255 8.04 18.86 -0.69
CA ALA A 255 8.23 19.51 -1.98
C ALA A 255 9.06 18.66 -2.95
N SER A 256 8.51 18.43 -4.14
CA SER A 256 9.22 17.88 -5.31
C SER A 256 9.58 19.01 -6.29
N HIS A 257 10.68 18.86 -7.01
CA HIS A 257 11.11 19.84 -8.02
C HIS A 257 10.73 19.39 -9.44
N PRO A 258 10.45 20.31 -10.37
CA PRO A 258 10.16 19.94 -11.76
C PRO A 258 11.34 19.21 -12.42
N GLY A 259 11.00 18.16 -13.17
CA GLY A 259 11.97 17.39 -13.95
C GLY A 259 11.50 15.96 -14.18
N ILE A 260 12.27 15.23 -14.98
CA ILE A 260 12.06 13.83 -15.32
C ILE A 260 13.40 13.11 -15.15
N VAL A 261 13.45 12.14 -14.23
CA VAL A 261 14.64 11.30 -14.03
C VAL A 261 14.80 10.37 -15.23
N GLY A 262 16.05 10.14 -15.68
CA GLY A 262 16.35 9.46 -16.95
C GLY A 262 16.19 10.30 -18.23
N VAL A 263 15.69 11.54 -18.14
CA VAL A 263 15.55 12.45 -19.29
C VAL A 263 16.19 13.81 -19.01
N GLN A 264 15.60 14.62 -18.14
CA GLN A 264 16.12 15.95 -17.80
C GLN A 264 15.53 16.47 -16.49
N PHE A 265 16.40 16.84 -15.54
CA PHE A 265 16.04 17.67 -14.39
C PHE A 265 17.23 18.57 -14.02
N ARG A 266 16.96 19.68 -13.31
CA ARG A 266 18.01 20.65 -12.97
C ARG A 266 18.83 20.22 -11.76
N LYS A 267 18.16 19.84 -10.68
CA LYS A 267 18.76 19.42 -9.42
C LYS A 267 17.75 18.59 -8.63
N ALA A 268 18.20 17.48 -8.07
CA ALA A 268 17.49 16.76 -7.03
C ALA A 268 17.90 17.36 -5.68
N GLN A 269 17.02 18.17 -5.08
CA GLN A 269 17.32 18.87 -3.83
C GLN A 269 16.73 18.08 -2.65
N PRO A 270 17.56 17.53 -1.75
CA PRO A 270 17.08 16.91 -0.54
C PRO A 270 16.56 17.95 0.46
N PHE A 271 15.52 17.56 1.19
CA PHE A 271 14.98 18.28 2.34
C PHE A 271 14.98 17.37 3.56
N ASP A 272 15.52 17.88 4.67
CA ASP A 272 15.54 17.18 5.95
C ASP A 272 14.39 17.65 6.84
N TYR A 273 13.67 16.69 7.42
CA TYR A 273 12.58 16.91 8.34
C TYR A 273 12.90 16.21 9.67
N ALA A 274 13.13 16.99 10.72
CA ALA A 274 13.37 16.46 12.06
C ALA A 274 12.07 16.25 12.84
N GLN A 275 12.12 15.42 13.88
CA GLN A 275 11.03 15.16 14.83
C GLN A 275 9.78 14.61 14.14
N VAL A 276 9.98 13.56 13.36
CA VAL A 276 8.96 12.94 12.52
C VAL A 276 8.46 11.60 13.07
N GLY A 277 9.09 11.08 14.11
CA GLY A 277 8.68 9.87 14.81
C GLY A 277 7.22 9.94 15.26
N GLY A 278 6.50 8.83 15.06
CA GLY A 278 5.06 8.71 15.30
C GLY A 278 4.17 9.40 14.26
N GLN A 279 4.74 10.05 13.24
CA GLN A 279 3.98 10.52 12.08
C GLN A 279 3.85 9.40 11.04
N MET A 280 3.13 9.69 9.97
CA MET A 280 2.92 8.78 8.84
C MET A 280 3.34 9.47 7.56
N LEU A 281 4.10 8.76 6.73
CA LEU A 281 4.45 9.20 5.39
C LEU A 281 3.46 8.62 4.39
N ILE A 282 2.92 9.47 3.52
CA ILE A 282 2.09 9.09 2.37
C ILE A 282 2.80 9.57 1.11
N LEU A 283 3.06 8.66 0.17
CA LEU A 283 3.55 8.93 -1.17
C LEU A 283 2.49 8.47 -2.18
N TYR A 284 2.31 9.22 -3.27
CA TYR A 284 1.35 8.85 -4.30
C TYR A 284 1.75 9.35 -5.69
N SER A 285 1.50 8.54 -6.72
CA SER A 285 1.61 8.97 -8.12
C SER A 285 0.46 9.88 -8.52
N ASP A 286 0.53 10.49 -9.71
CA ASP A 286 -0.45 11.48 -10.11
C ASP A 286 -1.79 10.88 -10.59
N GLY A 287 -1.88 9.54 -10.71
CA GLY A 287 -3.15 8.82 -10.84
C GLY A 287 -4.10 9.04 -9.66
N LEU A 288 -3.57 9.47 -8.51
CA LEU A 288 -4.35 9.94 -7.38
C LEU A 288 -4.62 11.45 -7.46
N GLN A 289 -5.83 11.88 -7.12
CA GLN A 289 -6.10 13.31 -6.90
C GLN A 289 -5.26 13.82 -5.73
N SER A 290 -4.69 15.02 -5.85
CA SER A 290 -3.84 15.61 -4.80
C SER A 290 -4.62 16.34 -3.71
N ARG A 291 -5.93 16.56 -3.92
CA ARG A 291 -6.79 17.31 -3.00
C ARG A 291 -7.63 16.36 -2.15
N TRP A 292 -7.01 15.85 -1.10
CA TRP A 292 -7.66 15.09 -0.03
C TRP A 292 -7.22 15.62 1.32
N ASN A 293 -8.00 15.33 2.36
CA ASN A 293 -7.66 15.68 3.74
C ASN A 293 -8.11 14.54 4.65
N LEU A 294 -7.17 13.90 5.36
CA LEU A 294 -7.51 12.81 6.28
C LEU A 294 -8.39 13.27 7.46
N ALA A 295 -8.46 14.56 7.76
CA ALA A 295 -9.40 15.09 8.74
C ALA A 295 -10.88 14.91 8.31
N ASP A 296 -11.15 14.74 7.01
CA ASP A 296 -12.49 14.46 6.47
C ASP A 296 -12.90 12.98 6.65
N TYR A 297 -12.00 12.17 7.24
CA TYR A 297 -12.12 10.74 7.49
C TYR A 297 -11.88 10.44 8.99
N PRO A 298 -12.91 10.60 9.84
CA PRO A 298 -12.77 10.43 11.29
C PRO A 298 -12.17 9.07 11.67
N GLY A 299 -11.07 9.08 12.41
CA GLY A 299 -10.41 7.87 12.89
C GLY A 299 -9.54 7.13 11.87
N LEU A 300 -9.56 7.49 10.57
CA LEU A 300 -8.77 6.82 9.54
C LEU A 300 -7.26 6.91 9.80
N SER A 301 -6.77 8.04 10.31
CA SER A 301 -5.35 8.25 10.61
C SER A 301 -4.80 7.31 11.71
N HIS A 302 -5.67 6.67 12.49
CA HIS A 302 -5.29 5.70 13.51
C HIS A 302 -5.33 4.25 13.01
N ARG A 303 -5.84 4.03 11.79
CA ARG A 303 -5.94 2.71 11.17
C ARG A 303 -4.60 2.25 10.63
N HIS A 304 -4.54 0.96 10.30
CA HIS A 304 -3.39 0.38 9.66
C HIS A 304 -3.07 1.11 8.33
N PRO A 305 -1.80 1.43 8.03
CA PRO A 305 -1.38 2.11 6.78
C PRO A 305 -1.95 1.51 5.49
N ALA A 306 -2.09 0.18 5.42
CA ALA A 306 -2.72 -0.50 4.28
C ALA A 306 -4.19 -0.11 4.05
N LEU A 307 -4.97 0.09 5.12
CA LEU A 307 -6.33 0.61 4.98
C LEU A 307 -6.34 2.05 4.48
N ILE A 308 -5.40 2.87 4.95
CA ILE A 308 -5.30 4.27 4.53
C ILE A 308 -4.98 4.34 3.04
N ALA A 309 -4.03 3.54 2.56
CA ALA A 309 -3.72 3.42 1.14
C ALA A 309 -4.96 3.02 0.31
N ALA A 310 -5.67 1.97 0.75
CA ALA A 310 -6.86 1.47 0.06
C ALA A 310 -8.03 2.47 0.06
N VAL A 311 -8.29 3.18 1.16
CA VAL A 311 -9.34 4.19 1.26
C VAL A 311 -9.02 5.41 0.40
N LEU A 312 -7.77 5.88 0.42
CA LEU A 312 -7.34 6.98 -0.44
C LEU A 312 -7.45 6.60 -1.91
N HIS A 313 -6.99 5.41 -2.29
CA HIS A 313 -7.16 4.90 -3.65
C HIS A 313 -8.65 4.83 -4.04
N ARG A 314 -9.49 4.21 -3.20
CA ARG A 314 -10.94 4.12 -3.43
C ARG A 314 -11.53 5.49 -3.72
N ASP A 315 -11.27 6.49 -2.90
CA ASP A 315 -12.01 7.76 -2.98
C ASP A 315 -11.41 8.78 -3.94
N PHE A 316 -10.11 8.69 -4.22
CA PHE A 316 -9.37 9.71 -4.96
C PHE A 316 -8.64 9.21 -6.21
N CYS A 317 -8.78 7.94 -6.59
CA CYS A 317 -8.30 7.47 -7.89
C CYS A 317 -8.98 8.23 -9.03
N ARG A 318 -8.21 8.67 -10.03
CA ARG A 318 -8.72 9.41 -11.20
C ARG A 318 -9.34 8.50 -12.26
N GLY A 319 -8.98 7.22 -12.29
CA GLY A 319 -9.49 6.23 -13.26
C GLY A 319 -9.07 6.47 -14.70
N ARG A 320 -7.98 7.20 -14.94
CA ARG A 320 -7.47 7.55 -16.29
C ARG A 320 -5.95 7.43 -16.41
N ASP A 321 -5.31 6.92 -15.36
CA ASP A 321 -3.88 6.68 -15.29
C ASP A 321 -3.59 5.51 -14.35
N ASP A 322 -2.35 5.03 -14.38
CA ASP A 322 -1.80 4.15 -13.35
C ASP A 322 -1.83 4.88 -11.99
N VAL A 323 -2.01 4.15 -10.89
CA VAL A 323 -2.10 4.75 -9.56
C VAL A 323 -1.40 3.92 -8.50
N THR A 324 -0.54 4.59 -7.74
CA THR A 324 0.15 4.05 -6.59
C THR A 324 -0.06 4.95 -5.39
N VAL A 325 -0.50 4.36 -4.28
CA VAL A 325 -0.56 5.00 -2.96
C VAL A 325 0.26 4.16 -2.01
N PHE A 326 1.35 4.73 -1.49
CA PHE A 326 2.22 4.10 -0.51
C PHE A 326 2.09 4.84 0.82
N VAL A 327 1.90 4.10 1.91
CA VAL A 327 1.74 4.64 3.26
C VAL A 327 2.63 3.88 4.23
N ILE A 328 3.37 4.56 5.10
CA ILE A 328 4.19 3.92 6.14
C ILE A 328 4.20 4.73 7.43
N ALA A 329 4.16 4.05 8.57
CA ALA A 329 4.35 4.68 9.87
C ALA A 329 5.84 4.98 10.11
N LEU A 330 6.14 6.18 10.62
CA LEU A 330 7.49 6.60 10.98
C LEU A 330 7.79 6.19 12.41
N GLU A 331 8.13 4.92 12.59
CA GLU A 331 8.49 4.32 13.87
C GLU A 331 9.73 3.43 13.71
N ALA A 332 10.34 3.02 14.82
CA ALA A 332 11.45 2.07 14.74
C ALA A 332 10.91 0.74 14.19
N ILE A 333 11.43 0.31 13.04
CA ILE A 333 11.09 -0.98 12.43
C ILE A 333 12.24 -1.95 12.72
N ASP A 334 11.93 -3.05 13.40
CA ASP A 334 12.81 -4.20 13.49
C ASP A 334 12.66 -4.99 12.18
N GLY A 335 13.71 -4.98 11.34
CA GLY A 335 13.79 -5.80 10.14
C GLY A 335 13.86 -7.30 10.43
#